data_AF-A0A959YJK7-F1
#
_entry.id   AF-A0A959YJK7-F1
#
_cell.length_a   1.000
_cell.length_b   1.000
_cell.length_c   1.000
_cell.angle_alpha   90.00
_cell.angle_beta   90.00
_cell.angle_gamma   90.00
#
_symmetry.space_group_name_H-M   'P 1'
#
loop_
_entity.id
_entity.type
_entity.pdbx_description
1 polymer ?
#
loop_
_entity_poly.entity_id
_entity_poly.type
_entity_poly.pdbx_seq_one_letter_code
_entity_poly.pdbx_strand_id
1 'polypeptide(L)'
;MKIIIPMAGMGKRMRPHTLTVPKPLIAVAGKPIVQRLVEDIAATVSEPIEEIAFVVGHFGKQVEDGLIAIAESMGAKGKICYQDEPLGTAHAILCAGDTVSGNIIIAFADTLFKTDFRIDPEKDGVIWVNKVDAWQNFGVVELDGDGHITNFVEKPQEFVSDLAIIGVYYIKDGDTLRKEMQYLLDNDIRDKGEYQLTNA
;
A
#
# COMPACT_ATOMS: atom_id res chain seq x y z
N MET A 1 -11.53 -9.05 7.56
CA MET A 1 -10.59 -7.92 7.34
C MET A 1 -10.75 -7.28 5.97
N LYS A 2 -10.14 -6.11 5.75
CA LYS A 2 -10.19 -5.37 4.48
C LYS A 2 -8.79 -5.10 3.92
N ILE A 3 -8.68 -5.01 2.59
CA ILE A 3 -7.42 -4.69 1.91
C ILE A 3 -7.60 -3.39 1.13
N ILE A 4 -6.62 -2.49 1.20
CA ILE A 4 -6.57 -1.24 0.45
C ILE A 4 -5.34 -1.26 -0.44
N ILE A 5 -5.55 -1.03 -1.74
CA ILE A 5 -4.50 -1.10 -2.75
C ILE A 5 -4.41 0.26 -3.45
N PRO A 6 -3.52 1.15 -2.99
CA PRO A 6 -3.20 2.38 -3.70
C PRO A 6 -2.49 2.09 -5.02
N MET A 7 -3.12 2.47 -6.14
CA MET A 7 -2.63 2.18 -7.48
C MET A 7 -2.94 3.26 -8.55
N ALA A 8 -3.30 4.48 -8.14
CA ALA A 8 -3.62 5.56 -9.06
C ALA A 8 -2.41 6.14 -9.82
N GLY A 9 -1.18 5.79 -9.41
CA GLY A 9 0.05 6.27 -10.04
C GLY A 9 0.15 5.90 -11.52
N MET A 10 0.37 6.91 -12.38
CA MET A 10 0.48 6.75 -13.84
C MET A 10 1.71 5.95 -14.33
N GLY A 11 2.64 5.55 -13.46
CA GLY A 11 3.80 4.75 -13.85
C GLY A 11 4.67 5.37 -14.94
N LYS A 12 4.80 6.71 -14.97
CA LYS A 12 5.42 7.48 -16.09
C LYS A 12 6.83 7.00 -16.48
N ARG A 13 7.62 6.52 -15.52
CA ARG A 13 8.99 6.03 -15.76
C ARG A 13 9.05 4.72 -16.56
N MET A 14 7.95 3.97 -16.63
CA MET A 14 7.86 2.70 -17.35
C MET A 14 7.20 2.84 -18.74
N ARG A 15 7.00 4.09 -19.20
CA ARG A 15 6.51 4.31 -20.57
C ARG A 15 7.55 3.77 -21.57
N PRO A 16 7.10 3.14 -22.68
CA PRO A 16 5.74 3.13 -23.21
C PRO A 16 4.80 2.06 -22.63
N HIS A 17 5.28 1.12 -21.81
CA HIS A 17 4.46 -0.01 -21.32
C HIS A 17 3.25 0.43 -20.48
N THR A 18 3.35 1.59 -19.83
CA THR A 18 2.27 2.16 -19.00
C THR A 18 1.39 3.19 -19.72
N LEU A 19 1.45 3.27 -21.06
CA LEU A 19 0.60 4.20 -21.82
C LEU A 19 -0.86 3.74 -21.89
N THR A 20 -1.08 2.44 -22.02
CA THR A 20 -2.41 1.84 -22.17
C THR A 20 -2.80 0.92 -21.03
N VAL A 21 -1.83 0.43 -20.27
CA VAL A 21 -2.04 -0.50 -19.15
C VAL A 21 -1.44 0.12 -17.88
N PRO A 22 -2.21 0.30 -16.80
CA PRO A 22 -1.66 0.76 -15.51
C PRO A 22 -0.56 -0.18 -15.02
N LYS A 23 0.49 0.38 -14.39
CA LYS A 23 1.64 -0.41 -13.90
C LYS A 23 1.21 -1.67 -13.12
N PRO A 24 0.24 -1.61 -12.20
CA PRO A 24 -0.14 -2.78 -11.39
C PRO A 24 -0.86 -3.89 -12.17
N LEU A 25 -1.36 -3.58 -13.36
CA LEU A 25 -2.00 -4.55 -14.25
C LEU A 25 -1.04 -5.14 -15.29
N ILE A 26 0.22 -4.70 -15.32
CA ILE A 26 1.24 -5.33 -16.15
C ILE A 26 1.42 -6.78 -15.67
N ALA A 27 1.34 -7.71 -16.62
CA ALA A 27 1.53 -9.12 -16.33
C ALA A 27 3.01 -9.45 -16.13
N VAL A 28 3.33 -10.10 -15.01
CA VAL A 28 4.63 -10.68 -14.71
C VAL A 28 4.45 -12.19 -14.62
N ALA A 29 5.15 -12.94 -15.49
CA ALA A 29 5.00 -14.39 -15.62
C ALA A 29 3.53 -14.85 -15.82
N GLY A 30 2.74 -14.07 -16.58
CA GLY A 30 1.37 -14.43 -16.98
C GLY A 30 0.27 -13.97 -16.01
N LYS A 31 0.59 -13.37 -14.86
CA LYS A 31 -0.39 -12.78 -13.94
C LYS A 31 -0.14 -11.29 -13.69
N PRO A 32 -1.18 -10.44 -13.56
CA PRO A 32 -1.03 -9.06 -13.11
C PRO A 32 -0.32 -8.95 -11.76
N ILE A 33 0.49 -7.90 -11.56
CA ILE A 33 1.18 -7.63 -10.28
C ILE A 33 0.17 -7.55 -9.13
N VAL A 34 -0.94 -6.83 -9.33
CA VAL A 34 -1.99 -6.67 -8.31
C VAL A 34 -2.68 -7.99 -7.96
N GLN A 35 -2.89 -8.88 -8.94
CA GLN A 35 -3.47 -10.20 -8.67
C GLN A 35 -2.54 -11.01 -7.77
N ARG A 36 -1.25 -11.03 -8.09
CA ARG A 36 -0.24 -11.76 -7.31
C ARG A 36 -0.11 -11.20 -5.89
N LEU A 37 -0.13 -9.88 -5.77
CA LEU A 37 -0.13 -9.18 -4.48
C LEU A 37 -1.30 -9.61 -3.60
N VAL A 38 -2.51 -9.63 -4.15
CA VAL A 38 -3.71 -10.04 -3.41
C VAL A 38 -3.64 -11.53 -3.02
N GLU A 39 -3.22 -12.40 -3.95
CA GLU A 39 -3.04 -13.84 -3.68
C GLU A 39 -2.01 -14.07 -2.55
N ASP A 40 -0.88 -13.35 -2.59
CA ASP A 40 0.20 -13.46 -1.59
C ASP A 40 -0.29 -12.94 -0.21
N ILE A 41 -1.08 -11.86 -0.14
CA ILE A 41 -1.68 -11.38 1.11
C ILE A 41 -2.74 -12.35 1.63
N ALA A 42 -3.60 -12.87 0.76
CA ALA A 42 -4.63 -13.83 1.14
C ALA A 42 -4.04 -15.11 1.74
N ALA A 43 -2.83 -15.49 1.32
CA ALA A 43 -2.12 -16.65 1.87
C ALA A 43 -1.50 -16.41 3.26
N THR A 44 -1.26 -15.16 3.67
CA THR A 44 -0.59 -14.82 4.94
C THR A 44 -1.56 -14.52 6.08
N VAL A 45 -2.80 -14.19 5.74
CA VAL A 45 -3.85 -13.85 6.70
C VAL A 45 -4.66 -15.08 7.10
N SER A 46 -5.00 -15.19 8.39
CA SER A 46 -5.84 -16.28 8.91
C SER A 46 -7.33 -15.98 8.86
N GLU A 47 -7.70 -14.72 8.66
CA GLU A 47 -9.08 -14.25 8.65
C GLU A 47 -9.59 -14.01 7.22
N PRO A 48 -10.89 -14.17 6.95
CA PRO A 48 -11.46 -13.89 5.64
C PRO A 48 -11.27 -12.42 5.22
N ILE A 49 -10.98 -12.23 3.93
CA ILE A 49 -10.97 -10.91 3.30
C ILE A 49 -12.41 -10.57 2.88
N GLU A 50 -12.97 -9.54 3.48
CA GLU A 50 -14.35 -9.11 3.24
C GLU A 50 -14.46 -8.14 2.06
N GLU A 51 -13.52 -7.20 1.96
CA GLU A 51 -13.52 -6.16 0.93
C GLU A 51 -12.08 -5.85 0.49
N ILE A 52 -11.89 -5.65 -0.81
CA ILE A 52 -10.65 -5.15 -1.40
C ILE A 52 -10.97 -3.85 -2.13
N ALA A 53 -10.48 -2.73 -1.60
CA ALA A 53 -10.58 -1.43 -2.23
C ALA A 53 -9.35 -1.17 -3.12
N PHE A 54 -9.60 -0.97 -4.40
CA PHE A 54 -8.59 -0.53 -5.37
C PHE A 54 -8.72 0.97 -5.55
N VAL A 55 -7.69 1.72 -5.14
CA VAL A 55 -7.65 3.16 -5.33
C VAL A 55 -6.93 3.44 -6.64
N VAL A 56 -7.72 3.76 -7.67
CA VAL A 56 -7.28 3.91 -9.05
C VAL A 56 -7.37 5.35 -9.52
N GLY A 57 -6.69 5.66 -10.62
CA GLY A 57 -7.06 6.80 -11.45
C GLY A 57 -8.14 6.38 -12.46
N HIS A 58 -8.44 7.25 -13.42
CA HIS A 58 -9.39 6.96 -14.50
C HIS A 58 -8.77 6.05 -15.58
N PHE A 59 -8.73 4.74 -15.33
CA PHE A 59 -8.18 3.74 -16.24
C PHE A 59 -9.22 3.09 -17.16
N GLY A 60 -10.50 3.36 -16.94
CA GLY A 60 -11.62 2.88 -17.75
C GLY A 60 -12.23 1.56 -17.25
N LYS A 61 -13.46 1.32 -17.67
CA LYS A 61 -14.32 0.24 -17.15
C LYS A 61 -13.72 -1.16 -17.24
N GLN A 62 -12.99 -1.47 -18.32
CA GLN A 62 -12.39 -2.81 -18.49
C GLN A 62 -11.37 -3.13 -17.40
N VAL A 63 -10.59 -2.13 -16.98
CA VAL A 63 -9.62 -2.26 -15.89
C VAL A 63 -10.36 -2.48 -14.57
N GLU A 64 -11.39 -1.68 -14.31
CA GLU A 64 -12.22 -1.79 -13.12
C GLU A 64 -12.89 -3.17 -13.00
N ASP A 65 -13.51 -3.66 -14.08
CA ASP A 65 -14.14 -4.98 -14.14
C ASP A 65 -13.12 -6.09 -13.83
N GLY A 66 -11.89 -5.98 -14.35
CA GLY A 66 -10.81 -6.93 -14.07
C GLY A 66 -10.37 -6.92 -12.61
N LEU A 67 -10.31 -5.76 -11.96
CA LEU A 67 -9.98 -5.63 -10.54
C LEU A 67 -11.08 -6.23 -9.65
N ILE A 68 -12.35 -5.99 -9.98
CA ILE A 68 -13.48 -6.61 -9.29
C ILE A 68 -13.40 -8.14 -9.39
N ALA A 69 -13.15 -8.68 -10.59
CA ALA A 69 -13.00 -10.12 -10.78
C ALA A 69 -11.84 -10.72 -9.97
N ILE A 70 -10.73 -9.99 -9.81
CA ILE A 70 -9.63 -10.41 -8.94
C ILE A 70 -10.09 -10.52 -7.49
N ALA A 71 -10.81 -9.51 -6.96
CA ALA A 71 -11.32 -9.57 -5.59
C ALA A 71 -12.33 -10.70 -5.37
N GLU A 72 -13.26 -10.90 -6.31
CA GLU A 72 -14.25 -11.97 -6.27
C GLU A 72 -13.60 -13.36 -6.30
N SER A 73 -12.51 -13.53 -7.07
CA SER A 73 -11.76 -14.79 -7.10
C SER A 73 -11.16 -15.17 -5.74
N MET A 74 -10.98 -14.20 -4.85
CA MET A 74 -10.49 -14.37 -3.49
C MET A 74 -11.62 -14.46 -2.45
N GLY A 75 -12.89 -14.49 -2.90
CA GLY A 75 -14.05 -14.52 -2.02
C GLY A 75 -14.38 -13.18 -1.36
N ALA A 76 -13.77 -12.07 -1.83
CA ALA A 76 -13.95 -10.74 -1.27
C ALA A 76 -14.82 -9.85 -2.18
N LYS A 77 -15.46 -8.84 -1.59
CA LYS A 77 -16.14 -7.79 -2.36
C LYS A 77 -15.10 -6.83 -2.95
N GLY A 78 -15.07 -6.68 -4.27
CA GLY A 78 -14.27 -5.63 -4.91
C GLY A 78 -14.93 -4.26 -4.76
N LYS A 79 -14.13 -3.22 -4.51
CA LYS A 79 -14.56 -1.82 -4.49
C LYS A 79 -13.58 -0.96 -5.28
N ILE A 80 -14.09 -0.17 -6.22
CA ILE A 80 -13.29 0.82 -6.95
C ILE A 80 -13.41 2.17 -6.25
N CYS A 81 -12.27 2.77 -5.96
CA CYS A 81 -12.13 4.09 -5.37
C CYS A 81 -11.27 4.94 -6.28
N TYR A 82 -11.55 6.24 -6.35
CA TYR A 82 -10.83 7.13 -7.26
C TYR A 82 -9.93 8.09 -6.49
N GLN A 83 -8.70 8.25 -6.98
CA GLN A 83 -7.80 9.33 -6.61
C GLN A 83 -7.56 10.19 -7.86
N ASP A 84 -8.24 11.33 -7.94
CA ASP A 84 -8.11 12.26 -9.05
C ASP A 84 -6.78 13.04 -8.99
N GLU A 85 -6.37 13.42 -7.77
CA GLU A 85 -5.15 14.18 -7.52
C GLU A 85 -4.14 13.36 -6.70
N PRO A 86 -2.89 13.20 -7.17
CA PRO A 86 -1.86 12.44 -6.47
C PRO A 86 -1.24 13.30 -5.36
N LEU A 87 -2.01 13.57 -4.29
CA LEU A 87 -1.57 14.39 -3.16
C LEU A 87 -0.71 13.63 -2.13
N GLY A 88 -0.38 12.36 -2.38
CA GLY A 88 0.44 11.52 -1.51
C GLY A 88 -0.22 10.20 -1.11
N THR A 89 0.51 9.41 -0.34
CA THR A 89 0.12 8.04 0.06
C THR A 89 -1.03 8.04 1.08
N ALA A 90 -1.01 8.95 2.07
CA ALA A 90 -2.11 9.09 3.04
C ALA A 90 -3.42 9.49 2.35
N HIS A 91 -3.36 10.46 1.43
CA HIS A 91 -4.51 10.86 0.62
C HIS A 91 -5.07 9.68 -0.19
N ALA A 92 -4.20 8.88 -0.81
CA ALA A 92 -4.63 7.71 -1.59
C ALA A 92 -5.42 6.71 -0.72
N ILE A 93 -4.96 6.46 0.51
CA ILE A 93 -5.64 5.53 1.42
C ILE A 93 -6.98 6.12 1.88
N LEU A 94 -7.04 7.42 2.17
CA LEU A 94 -8.30 8.11 2.51
C LEU A 94 -9.36 8.03 1.41
N CYS A 95 -8.97 8.00 0.13
CA CYS A 95 -9.90 7.77 -0.98
C CYS A 95 -10.67 6.43 -0.88
N ALA A 96 -10.17 5.46 -0.10
CA ALA A 96 -10.88 4.21 0.17
C ALA A 96 -12.09 4.40 1.12
N GLY A 97 -12.19 5.54 1.80
CA GLY A 97 -13.31 5.94 2.64
C GLY A 97 -13.58 4.94 3.76
N ASP A 98 -14.82 4.45 3.84
CA ASP A 98 -15.25 3.53 4.91
C ASP A 98 -14.61 2.14 4.85
N THR A 99 -13.85 1.83 3.79
CA THR A 99 -13.01 0.63 3.77
C THR A 99 -11.85 0.74 4.76
N VAL A 100 -11.40 1.96 5.07
CA VAL A 100 -10.40 2.23 6.12
C VAL A 100 -11.07 2.18 7.49
N SER A 101 -11.45 0.98 7.93
CA SER A 101 -12.07 0.74 9.24
C SER A 101 -11.85 -0.69 9.71
N GLY A 102 -11.76 -0.87 11.02
CA GLY A 102 -11.39 -2.13 11.66
C GLY A 102 -10.00 -2.61 11.21
N ASN A 103 -9.83 -3.91 11.11
CA ASN A 103 -8.55 -4.51 10.71
C ASN A 103 -8.33 -4.40 9.19
N ILE A 104 -7.24 -3.73 8.81
CA ILE A 104 -6.89 -3.42 7.43
C ILE A 104 -5.46 -3.84 7.06
N ILE A 105 -5.27 -4.20 5.80
CA ILE A 105 -3.95 -4.26 5.15
C ILE A 105 -3.90 -3.20 4.06
N ILE A 106 -2.84 -2.40 4.05
CA ILE A 106 -2.51 -1.47 2.96
C ILE A 106 -1.35 -2.07 2.18
N ALA A 107 -1.53 -2.22 0.86
CA ALA A 107 -0.51 -2.83 0.01
C ALA A 107 -0.30 -2.02 -1.27
N PHE A 108 0.92 -1.49 -1.45
CA PHE A 108 1.29 -0.74 -2.63
C PHE A 108 1.59 -1.68 -3.80
N ALA A 109 0.92 -1.44 -4.93
CA ALA A 109 0.85 -2.38 -6.04
C ALA A 109 2.08 -2.37 -6.98
N ASP A 110 3.23 -1.98 -6.47
CA ASP A 110 4.50 -1.95 -7.20
C ASP A 110 5.60 -2.83 -6.60
N THR A 111 5.34 -3.48 -5.47
CA THR A 111 6.26 -4.40 -4.81
C THR A 111 5.70 -5.82 -4.86
N LEU A 112 6.42 -6.73 -5.52
CA LEU A 112 6.18 -8.16 -5.40
C LEU A 112 6.99 -8.68 -4.22
N PHE A 113 6.33 -9.35 -3.30
CA PHE A 113 6.99 -10.05 -2.20
C PHE A 113 6.49 -11.48 -2.14
N LYS A 114 7.24 -12.32 -1.42
CA LYS A 114 6.81 -13.65 -1.04
C LYS A 114 7.22 -13.83 0.41
N THR A 115 6.27 -14.19 1.25
CA THR A 115 6.49 -14.31 2.68
C THR A 115 5.74 -15.51 3.22
N ASP A 116 6.31 -16.14 4.23
CA ASP A 116 5.73 -17.20 5.05
C ASP A 116 5.28 -16.68 6.43
N PHE A 117 5.50 -15.40 6.73
CA PHE A 117 5.11 -14.79 7.99
C PHE A 117 3.60 -14.62 8.07
N ARG A 118 3.05 -15.04 9.22
CA ARG A 118 1.66 -14.79 9.60
C ARG A 118 1.57 -13.50 10.36
N ILE A 119 0.55 -12.71 10.06
CA ILE A 119 0.26 -11.49 10.81
C ILE A 119 -0.17 -11.90 12.21
N ASP A 120 0.47 -11.32 13.22
CA ASP A 120 0.10 -11.47 14.61
C ASP A 120 -1.02 -10.47 14.96
N PRO A 121 -2.27 -10.93 15.17
CA PRO A 121 -3.42 -10.04 15.42
C PRO A 121 -3.37 -9.33 16.78
N GLU A 122 -2.45 -9.72 17.66
CA GLU A 122 -2.24 -9.05 18.94
C GLU A 122 -1.44 -7.74 18.78
N LYS A 123 -0.80 -7.51 17.62
CA LYS A 123 -0.06 -6.27 17.33
C LYS A 123 -1.00 -5.19 16.82
N ASP A 124 -0.77 -3.95 17.23
CA ASP A 124 -1.56 -2.80 16.76
C ASP A 124 -1.25 -2.43 15.30
N GLY A 125 -0.01 -2.68 14.88
CA GLY A 125 0.41 -2.54 13.49
C GLY A 125 1.67 -3.35 13.20
N VAL A 126 1.82 -3.75 11.93
CA VAL A 126 3.00 -4.47 11.44
C VAL A 126 3.42 -3.85 10.12
N ILE A 127 4.71 -3.57 10.00
CA ILE A 127 5.37 -3.19 8.76
C ILE A 127 6.49 -4.18 8.49
N TRP A 128 6.76 -4.42 7.21
CA TRP A 128 7.86 -5.27 6.81
C TRP A 128 9.00 -4.42 6.29
N VAL A 129 10.23 -4.86 6.56
CA VAL A 129 11.43 -4.26 6.01
C VAL A 129 12.26 -5.32 5.32
N ASN A 130 13.01 -4.92 4.30
CA ASN A 130 13.96 -5.79 3.63
C ASN A 130 15.32 -5.12 3.54
N LYS A 131 16.36 -5.92 3.69
CA LYS A 131 17.73 -5.46 3.54
C LYS A 131 18.03 -5.21 2.06
N VAL A 132 18.50 -4.01 1.72
CA VAL A 132 18.79 -3.60 0.33
C VAL A 132 20.11 -2.85 0.20
N ASP A 133 20.87 -3.14 -0.86
CA ASP A 133 22.14 -2.44 -1.12
C ASP A 133 21.92 -0.97 -1.52
N ALA A 134 20.85 -0.70 -2.28
CA ALA A 134 20.54 0.62 -2.84
C ALA A 134 19.57 1.42 -1.96
N TRP A 135 19.82 1.48 -0.65
CA TRP A 135 18.96 2.07 0.39
C TRP A 135 18.51 3.51 0.11
N GLN A 136 19.35 4.32 -0.52
CA GLN A 136 19.06 5.73 -0.88
C GLN A 136 17.81 5.92 -1.75
N ASN A 137 17.36 4.87 -2.45
CA ASN A 137 16.21 4.94 -3.34
C ASN A 137 14.86 4.72 -2.65
N PHE A 138 14.87 4.35 -1.37
CA PHE A 138 13.70 3.89 -0.63
C PHE A 138 13.51 4.68 0.68
N GLY A 139 12.33 4.55 1.28
CA GLY A 139 12.13 4.86 2.68
C GLY A 139 12.74 3.76 3.54
N VAL A 140 13.55 4.14 4.53
CA VAL A 140 14.23 3.21 5.44
C VAL A 140 13.79 3.44 6.88
N VAL A 141 13.90 2.40 7.71
CA VAL A 141 13.62 2.51 9.14
C VAL A 141 14.90 2.84 9.92
N GLU A 142 14.82 3.78 10.85
CA GLU A 142 15.86 4.00 11.85
C GLU A 142 15.60 3.09 13.06
N LEU A 143 16.63 2.41 13.53
CA LEU A 143 16.55 1.52 14.69
C LEU A 143 17.39 2.06 15.85
N ASP A 144 16.89 1.90 17.08
CA ASP A 144 17.71 2.09 18.29
C ASP A 144 18.64 0.88 18.55
N GLY A 145 19.41 0.96 19.64
CA GLY A 145 20.34 -0.11 20.05
C GLY A 145 19.67 -1.43 20.43
N ASP A 146 18.37 -1.42 20.74
CA ASP A 146 17.56 -2.59 21.09
C ASP A 146 16.78 -3.15 19.89
N GLY A 147 16.87 -2.48 18.73
CA GLY A 147 16.20 -2.88 17.50
C GLY A 147 14.76 -2.37 17.36
N HIS A 148 14.35 -1.37 18.14
CA HIS A 148 13.06 -0.71 17.98
C HIS A 148 13.13 0.35 16.89
N ILE A 149 12.05 0.47 16.10
CA ILE A 149 11.94 1.51 15.08
C ILE A 149 11.67 2.85 15.78
N THR A 150 12.59 3.79 15.62
CA THR A 150 12.47 5.15 16.20
C THR A 150 11.99 6.17 15.19
N ASN A 151 12.22 5.93 13.89
CA ASN A 151 11.91 6.89 12.85
C ASN A 151 11.76 6.25 11.46
N PHE A 152 11.10 6.97 10.55
CA PHE A 152 10.99 6.65 9.13
C PHE A 152 11.66 7.73 8.32
N VAL A 153 12.65 7.37 7.49
CA VAL A 153 13.42 8.34 6.72
C VAL A 153 13.25 8.07 5.23
N GLU A 154 12.55 8.97 4.53
CA GLU A 154 12.29 8.85 3.10
C GLU A 154 13.49 9.33 2.26
N LYS A 155 14.09 8.42 1.49
CA LYS A 155 15.23 8.67 0.58
C LYS A 155 16.36 9.44 1.26
N PRO A 156 16.96 8.85 2.31
CA PRO A 156 17.99 9.51 3.10
C PRO A 156 19.20 9.86 2.24
N GLN A 157 19.79 11.03 2.50
CA GLN A 157 21.03 11.47 1.82
C GLN A 157 22.29 10.91 2.49
N GLU A 158 22.20 10.59 3.78
CA GLU A 158 23.25 9.98 4.60
C GLU A 158 22.81 8.58 5.05
N PHE A 159 23.75 7.71 5.39
CA PHE A 159 23.41 6.35 5.79
C PHE A 159 22.71 6.34 7.15
N VAL A 160 21.48 5.83 7.18
CA VAL A 160 20.68 5.61 8.40
C VAL A 160 20.56 4.11 8.66
N SER A 161 20.04 3.37 7.69
CA SER A 161 20.02 1.91 7.67
C SER A 161 19.89 1.40 6.23
N ASP A 162 20.09 0.10 6.04
CA ASP A 162 19.84 -0.61 4.79
C ASP A 162 18.50 -1.38 4.80
N LEU A 163 17.64 -1.11 5.78
CA LEU A 163 16.33 -1.75 5.94
C LEU A 163 15.25 -0.89 5.29
N ALA A 164 14.97 -1.18 4.02
CA ALA A 164 13.92 -0.51 3.26
C ALA A 164 12.53 -1.03 3.63
N ILE A 165 11.59 -0.11 3.77
CA ILE A 165 10.19 -0.40 4.06
C ILE A 165 9.59 -1.11 2.84
N ILE A 166 9.05 -2.30 3.07
CA ILE A 166 8.22 -3.01 2.11
C ILE A 166 6.84 -2.33 2.15
N GLY A 167 6.26 -2.03 0.99
CA GLY A 167 4.98 -1.33 0.86
C GLY A 167 3.76 -2.13 1.30
N VAL A 168 3.82 -2.84 2.43
CA VAL A 168 2.74 -3.61 3.03
C VAL A 168 2.65 -3.23 4.49
N TYR A 169 1.46 -2.86 4.93
CA TYR A 169 1.19 -2.39 6.28
C TYR A 169 -0.05 -3.11 6.79
N TYR A 170 0.08 -3.73 7.95
CA TYR A 170 -1.06 -4.22 8.72
C TYR A 170 -1.39 -3.20 9.79
N ILE A 171 -2.66 -2.85 9.94
CA ILE A 171 -3.14 -1.92 10.96
C ILE A 171 -4.41 -2.49 11.56
N LYS A 172 -4.40 -2.70 12.87
CA LYS A 172 -5.52 -3.30 13.62
C LYS A 172 -6.72 -2.37 13.70
N ASP A 173 -6.47 -1.07 13.84
CA ASP A 173 -7.48 -0.02 13.97
C ASP A 173 -7.37 0.99 12.81
N GLY A 174 -8.00 0.65 11.69
CA GLY A 174 -8.11 1.52 10.53
C GLY A 174 -8.94 2.78 10.80
N ASP A 175 -9.84 2.79 11.78
CA ASP A 175 -10.63 3.96 12.13
C ASP A 175 -9.77 5.05 12.76
N THR A 176 -8.84 4.66 13.64
CA THR A 176 -7.83 5.58 14.19
C THR A 176 -6.89 6.06 13.09
N LEU A 177 -6.35 5.17 12.25
CA LEU A 177 -5.50 5.59 11.13
C LEU A 177 -6.20 6.58 10.19
N ARG A 178 -7.48 6.34 9.88
CA ARG A 178 -8.27 7.25 9.04
C ARG A 178 -8.38 8.64 9.68
N LYS A 179 -8.55 8.74 11.00
CA LYS A 179 -8.61 10.03 11.72
C LYS A 179 -7.26 10.76 11.67
N GLU A 180 -6.16 10.05 11.90
CA GLU A 180 -4.82 10.66 11.86
C GLU A 180 -4.46 11.14 10.45
N MET A 181 -4.75 10.33 9.41
CA MET A 181 -4.58 10.79 8.03
C MET A 181 -5.48 11.99 7.71
N GLN A 182 -6.72 12.02 8.19
CA GLN A 182 -7.61 13.18 8.01
C GLN A 182 -7.05 14.43 8.70
N TYR A 183 -6.47 14.28 9.90
CA TYR A 183 -5.82 15.37 10.62
C TYR A 183 -4.67 15.99 9.80
N LEU A 184 -3.87 15.18 9.11
CA LEU A 184 -2.82 15.69 8.22
C LEU A 184 -3.38 16.60 7.11
N LEU A 185 -4.50 16.19 6.49
CA LEU A 185 -5.14 16.95 5.43
C LEU A 185 -5.79 18.24 5.96
N ASP A 186 -6.49 18.15 7.09
CA ASP A 186 -7.19 19.29 7.70
C ASP A 186 -6.22 20.39 8.17
N ASN A 187 -4.97 20.01 8.49
CA ASN A 187 -3.93 20.92 8.97
C ASN A 187 -2.81 21.19 7.94
N ASP A 188 -2.97 20.73 6.70
CA ASP A 188 -1.99 20.87 5.60
C ASP A 188 -0.57 20.39 5.97
N ILE A 189 -0.46 19.32 6.77
CA ILE A 189 0.82 18.76 7.21
C ILE A 189 1.38 17.87 6.10
N ARG A 190 2.40 18.36 5.41
CA ARG A 190 3.03 17.68 4.27
C ARG A 190 4.51 17.44 4.48
N ASP A 191 5.01 16.32 3.98
CA ASP A 191 6.43 16.09 3.76
C ASP A 191 6.74 16.13 2.27
N LYS A 192 7.73 16.95 1.88
CA LYS A 192 8.13 17.20 0.49
C LYS A 192 6.95 17.56 -0.45
N GLY A 193 5.90 18.18 0.08
CA GLY A 193 4.72 18.62 -0.68
C GLY A 193 3.60 17.60 -0.83
N GLU A 194 3.73 16.41 -0.21
CA GLU A 194 2.74 15.33 -0.25
C GLU A 194 2.30 14.93 1.17
N TYR A 195 1.08 14.41 1.31
CA TYR A 195 0.59 13.78 2.54
C TYR A 195 1.10 12.33 2.60
N GLN A 196 2.02 12.05 3.52
CA GLN A 196 2.64 10.73 3.64
C GLN A 196 1.98 9.88 4.73
N LEU A 197 1.78 8.59 4.45
CA LEU A 197 1.29 7.61 5.43
C LEU A 197 2.19 7.55 6.67
N THR A 198 3.51 7.70 6.49
CA THR A 198 4.49 7.63 7.60
C THR A 198 4.36 8.77 8.61
N ASN A 199 3.56 9.78 8.32
CA ASN A 199 3.34 10.93 9.19
C ASN A 199 2.00 10.83 9.97
N ALA A 200 1.16 9.85 9.63
CA ALA A 200 -0.08 9.52 10.33
C ALA A 200 0.17 8.45 11.38
#